data_AF-A0AAE9SES4-F1
#
_entry.id   AF-A0AAE9SES4-F1
#
_cell.length_a   1.000
_cell.length_b   1.000
_cell.length_c   1.000
_cell.angle_alpha   90.00
_cell.angle_beta   90.00
_cell.angle_gamma   90.00
#
_symmetry.space_group_name_H-M   'P 1'
#
loop_
_entity.id
_entity.type
_entity.pdbx_description
1 polymer ?
#
loop_
_entity_poly.entity_id
_entity_poly.type
_entity_poly.pdbx_seq_one_letter_code
_entity_poly.pdbx_strand_id
1 'polypeptide(L)' 'MDNPFKQILHNEELPEVLKDKVLNDVAMIKLSIDIADLFVVKYPSTIVDLLSSSSHNKNESKKD' A
#
# COMPACT_ATOMS: atom_id res chain seq x y z
N MET A 1 -37.76 -35.92 11.45
CA MET A 1 -37.72 -34.47 11.73
C MET A 1 -36.30 -34.03 11.50
N ASP A 2 -36.03 -33.40 10.37
CA ASP A 2 -34.69 -32.94 10.03
C ASP A 2 -34.39 -31.59 10.72
N ASN A 3 -33.17 -31.48 11.25
CA ASN A 3 -32.76 -30.40 12.14
C ASN A 3 -32.50 -29.08 11.37
N PRO A 4 -33.21 -27.98 11.68
CA PRO A 4 -33.08 -26.70 10.99
C PRO A 4 -31.77 -25.95 11.27
N PHE A 5 -31.05 -26.27 12.35
CA PHE A 5 -29.74 -25.65 12.66
C PHE A 5 -28.63 -26.12 11.71
N LYS A 6 -28.81 -27.26 11.03
CA LYS A 6 -27.88 -27.72 9.97
C LYS A 6 -28.00 -26.90 8.68
N GLN A 7 -29.09 -26.13 8.52
CA GLN A 7 -29.32 -25.27 7.36
C GLN A 7 -28.66 -23.89 7.51
N ILE A 8 -28.39 -23.46 8.75
CA ILE A 8 -27.78 -22.16 9.04
C ILE A 8 -26.27 -22.16 8.74
N LEU A 9 -25.64 -23.34 8.74
CA LEU A 9 -24.23 -23.56 8.36
C LEU A 9 -24.05 -23.77 6.85
N HIS A 10 -24.91 -23.19 6.02
CA HIS A 10 -24.64 -23.13 4.58
C HIS A 10 -23.47 -22.18 4.39
N ASN A 11 -22.31 -22.77 4.08
CA ASN A 11 -21.07 -22.09 3.72
C ASN A 11 -21.25 -21.48 2.32
N GLU A 12 -22.23 -20.58 2.17
CA GLU A 12 -22.40 -19.80 0.96
C GLU A 12 -21.15 -18.97 0.77
N GLU A 13 -20.37 -19.33 -0.24
CA GLU A 13 -19.20 -18.57 -0.62
C GLU A 13 -19.65 -17.17 -1.02
N LEU A 14 -19.02 -16.18 -0.40
CA LEU A 14 -19.27 -14.79 -0.73
C LEU A 14 -19.03 -14.58 -2.24
N PRO A 15 -19.85 -13.78 -2.92
CA PRO A 15 -19.63 -13.44 -4.33
C PRO A 15 -18.19 -13.01 -4.57
N GLU A 16 -17.52 -13.60 -5.56
CA GLU A 16 -16.09 -13.37 -5.84
C GLU A 16 -15.76 -11.87 -5.96
N VAL A 17 -16.66 -11.10 -6.56
CA VAL A 17 -16.53 -9.64 -6.71
C VAL A 17 -16.36 -8.91 -5.37
N LEU A 18 -17.10 -9.31 -4.33
CA LEU A 18 -17.02 -8.69 -3.01
C LEU A 18 -15.72 -9.09 -2.30
N LYS A 19 -15.31 -10.35 -2.44
CA LYS A 19 -14.06 -10.86 -1.88
C LYS A 19 -12.86 -10.14 -2.48
N ASP A 20 -12.83 -10.00 -3.80
CA ASP A 20 -11.73 -9.34 -4.52
C ASP A 20 -11.67 -7.85 -4.20
N LYS A 21 -12.81 -7.18 -4.09
CA LYS A 21 -12.86 -5.77 -3.67
C LYS A 21 -12.25 -5.59 -2.28
N VAL A 22 -12.67 -6.40 -1.30
CA VAL A 22 -12.16 -6.31 0.07
C VAL A 22 -10.67 -6.64 0.14
N LEU A 23 -10.22 -7.66 -0.59
CA LEU A 23 -8.79 -8.00 -0.65
C LEU A 23 -7.94 -6.88 -1.27
N ASN A 24 -8.45 -6.24 -2.33
CA ASN A 24 -7.79 -5.10 -2.96
C ASN A 24 -7.71 -3.89 -2.03
N ASP A 25 -8.79 -3.56 -1.33
CA ASP A 25 -8.81 -2.43 -0.40
C ASP A 25 -7.81 -2.66 0.76
N VAL A 26 -7.76 -3.87 1.32
CA VAL A 26 -6.80 -4.23 2.36
C VAL A 26 -5.36 -4.19 1.83
N ALA A 27 -5.12 -4.66 0.61
CA ALA A 27 -3.79 -4.61 -0.01
C ALA A 27 -3.31 -3.17 -0.21
N MET A 28 -4.22 -2.28 -0.63
CA MET A 28 -3.92 -0.86 -0.83
C MET A 28 -3.57 -0.15 0.49
N ILE A 29 -4.32 -0.43 1.56
CA ILE A 29 -4.04 0.11 2.90
C ILE A 29 -2.67 -0.37 3.40
N LYS A 30 -2.36 -1.67 3.28
CA LYS A 30 -1.06 -2.22 3.68
C LYS A 30 0.08 -1.56 2.93
N LEU A 31 -0.04 -1.46 1.61
CA LEU A 31 0.96 -0.80 0.77
C LEU A 31 1.18 0.66 1.20
N SER A 32 0.10 1.39 1.51
CA SER A 32 0.20 2.78 1.95
C SER A 32 0.91 2.91 3.30
N ILE A 33 0.63 1.99 4.24
CA ILE A 33 1.32 1.93 5.54
C ILE A 33 2.79 1.58 5.36
N ASP A 34 3.12 0.60 4.51
CA ASP A 34 4.50 0.19 4.28
C ASP A 34 5.32 1.30 3.61
N ILE A 35 4.74 2.04 2.66
CA ILE A 35 5.35 3.24 2.06
C ILE A 35 5.54 4.32 3.12
N ALA A 36 4.54 4.57 3.96
CA ALA A 36 4.66 5.56 5.03
C ALA A 36 5.75 5.17 6.05
N ASP A 37 5.82 3.92 6.47
CA ASP A 37 6.87 3.43 7.36
C ASP A 37 8.25 3.57 6.72
N LEU A 38 8.39 3.19 5.44
CA LEU A 38 9.66 3.29 4.73
C LEU A 38 10.11 4.74 4.58
N PHE A 39 9.26 5.63 4.07
CA PHE A 39 9.68 6.97 3.64
C PHE A 39 9.46 8.07 4.68
N VAL A 40 8.50 7.93 5.59
CA VAL A 40 8.23 8.94 6.62
C VAL A 40 9.02 8.65 7.90
N VAL A 41 9.14 7.36 8.27
CA VAL A 41 9.77 6.98 9.55
C VAL A 41 11.23 6.57 9.36
N LYS A 42 11.51 5.65 8.43
CA LYS A 42 12.84 5.03 8.32
C LYS A 42 13.82 5.82 7.48
N TYR A 43 13.36 6.40 6.37
CA TYR A 43 14.21 7.07 5.38
C TYR A 43 13.75 8.50 5.04
N PRO A 44 13.49 9.36 6.04
CA PRO A 44 12.96 10.70 5.80
C PRO A 44 13.95 11.59 5.03
N SER A 45 15.25 11.45 5.26
CA SER A 45 16.27 12.23 4.56
C SER A 45 16.55 11.70 3.16
N THR A 46 16.28 10.42 2.87
CA THR A 46 16.69 9.80 1.61
C THR A 46 15.92 10.37 0.41
N ILE A 47 14.66 10.78 0.59
CA ILE A 47 13.91 11.50 -0.45
C ILE A 47 14.52 12.90 -0.67
N VAL A 48 14.90 13.59 0.41
CA VAL A 48 15.49 14.93 0.35
C VAL A 48 16.89 14.88 -0.26
N ASP A 49 17.70 13.89 0.09
CA ASP A 49 19.04 13.64 -0.43
C ASP A 49 18.98 13.25 -1.92
N LEU A 50 18.01 12.41 -2.30
CA LEU A 50 17.79 12.06 -3.70
C LEU A 50 17.37 13.29 -4.53
N LEU A 51 16.44 14.10 -4.03
CA LEU A 51 15.98 15.32 -4.72
C LEU A 51 17.05 16.43 -4.75
N SER A 52 17.83 16.58 -3.68
CA SER A 52 18.89 17.59 -3.58
C SER A 52 20.12 17.24 -4.42
N SER A 53 20.48 15.95 -4.53
CA SER A 53 21.58 15.51 -5.40
C SER A 53 21.33 15.84 -6.89
N SER A 54 20.06 15.78 -7.34
CA SER A 54 19.67 16.16 -8.70
C SER A 54 19.86 17.67 -8.98
N SER A 55 19.71 18.51 -7.94
CA SER A 55 19.82 19.97 -8.07
C SER A 55 21.26 20.52 -8.08
N HIS A 56 22.25 19.74 -7.64
CA HIS A 56 23.65 20.18 -7.62
C HIS A 56 24.33 20.18 -9.01
N ASN A 57 23.75 19.49 -10.00
CA ASN A 57 24.34 19.38 -11.35
C ASN A 57 24.16 20.63 -12.24
N LYS A 58 23.55 21.71 -11.74
CA LYS A 58 23.24 22.90 -12.56
C LYS A 58 24.22 24.07 -12.39
N ASN A 59 25.14 24.01 -11.44
CA ASN A 59 25.98 25.16 -11.05
C ASN A 59 27.46 25.06 -11.42
N GLU A 60 27.91 24.03 -12.14
CA GLU A 60 29.33 23.91 -12.57
C GLU A 60 29.64 24.51 -13.96
N SER A 61 28.65 25.01 -14.70
CA SER A 61 28.86 25.54 -16.07
C SER A 61 29.01 27.07 -16.16
N LYS A 62 29.25 27.78 -15.05
CA LYS A 62 29.41 29.23 -15.07
C LYS A 62 30.47 29.72 -14.10
N LYS A 63 31.74 29.45 -14.41
CA LYS A 63 32.88 30.16 -13.83
C LYS A 63 34.04 30.19 -14.83
N ASP A 64 33.82 30.92 -15.92
CA ASP A 64 34.88 31.56 -16.72
C ASP A 64 35.14 32.96 -16.14
#